data_AF-A0A9W9HR52-F1
#
_entry.id   AF-A0A9W9HR52-F1
#
_cell.length_a   1.000
_cell.length_b   1.000
_cell.length_c   1.000
_cell.angle_alpha   90.00
_cell.angle_beta   90.00
_cell.angle_gamma   90.00
#
_symmetry.space_group_name_H-M   'P 1'
#
loop_
_entity.id
_entity.type
_entity.pdbx_description
1 polymer ?
#
loop_
_entity_poly.entity_id
_entity_poly.type
_entity_poly.pdbx_seq_one_letter_code
_entity_poly.pdbx_strand_id
1 'polypeptide(L)'
;MAYGRHDQEDTFAGAVAISPWVEGPAWPKAKEVKESQRVKVEDLDLDRSYLNEYIALPSMENENRPRQTRWRHSGPNPLTDPAKLPKGWNTKEPDLDENDFDAQIARCLERIEDNIMPAVFEQRLIQYRSMKEKYEKQWDGEDKNHSWEVIQRINSLKSLRANLKNGDPNGEMINVKALLKAYRKGNLLWNSGLVTYWSKGRQLCQPRRFDWDEFEAIGDKYEYRKAMWVEGICLDS
;
A
#
# COMPACT_ATOMS: atom_id res chain seq x y z
N MET A 1 -12.23 68.62 -22.20
CA MET A 1 -13.32 69.49 -21.68
C MET A 1 -14.47 68.55 -21.33
N ALA A 2 -15.08 68.51 -20.16
CA ALA A 2 -14.91 69.18 -18.87
C ALA A 2 -15.64 68.27 -17.82
N TYR A 3 -15.14 68.26 -16.59
CA TYR A 3 -15.79 68.14 -15.26
C TYR A 3 -17.12 67.37 -15.08
N GLY A 4 -17.37 66.63 -13.97
CA GLY A 4 -16.69 66.69 -12.68
C GLY A 4 -17.28 65.75 -11.62
N ARG A 5 -16.63 65.81 -10.45
CA ARG A 5 -16.96 65.18 -9.16
C ARG A 5 -18.24 65.74 -8.57
N HIS A 6 -18.97 64.90 -7.85
CA HIS A 6 -19.73 65.34 -6.68
C HIS A 6 -19.34 64.47 -5.49
N ASP A 7 -18.57 65.10 -4.60
CA ASP A 7 -18.45 64.74 -3.20
C ASP A 7 -19.73 65.20 -2.49
N GLN A 8 -20.24 64.39 -1.58
CA GLN A 8 -21.05 64.90 -0.48
C GLN A 8 -20.78 64.04 0.76
N GLU A 9 -19.88 64.53 1.59
CA GLU A 9 -19.85 64.24 3.01
C GLU A 9 -21.08 64.92 3.63
N ASP A 10 -21.87 64.19 4.39
CA ASP A 10 -22.63 64.78 5.49
C ASP A 10 -22.59 63.83 6.69
N THR A 11 -22.08 64.41 7.76
CA THR A 11 -21.94 63.84 9.09
C THR A 11 -23.30 63.84 9.77
N PHE A 12 -23.73 62.74 10.39
CA PHE A 12 -24.60 62.83 11.55
C PHE A 12 -24.36 61.66 12.50
N ALA A 13 -23.88 62.03 13.69
CA ALA A 13 -23.76 61.16 14.84
C ALA A 13 -25.16 60.68 15.28
N GLY A 14 -25.30 59.36 15.40
CA GLY A 14 -26.45 58.70 16.01
C GLY A 14 -25.96 57.47 16.74
N ALA A 15 -25.56 57.66 18.00
CA ALA A 15 -25.20 56.57 18.90
C ALA A 15 -26.41 55.65 19.12
N VAL A 16 -26.25 54.37 18.79
CA VAL A 16 -27.09 53.30 19.35
C VAL A 16 -26.15 52.32 20.04
N ALA A 17 -26.34 52.24 21.35
CA ALA A 17 -25.60 51.39 22.26
C ALA A 17 -25.71 49.91 21.86
N ILE A 18 -24.56 49.27 21.66
CA ILE A 18 -24.46 47.81 21.67
C ILE A 18 -23.90 47.43 23.04
N SER A 19 -24.80 46.89 23.85
CA SER A 19 -24.56 46.35 25.18
C SER A 19 -23.65 45.10 25.15
N PRO A 20 -23.13 44.69 26.32
CA PRO A 20 -21.84 44.04 26.48
C PRO A 20 -21.85 42.53 26.24
N TRP A 21 -20.71 42.03 25.75
CA TRP A 21 -20.09 40.75 26.12
C TRP A 21 -21.02 39.53 26.26
N VAL A 22 -21.18 38.78 25.17
CA VAL A 22 -21.34 37.32 25.29
C VAL A 22 -19.93 36.75 25.23
N GLU A 23 -19.42 36.31 26.38
CA GLU A 23 -18.18 35.54 26.48
C GLU A 23 -18.33 34.27 25.64
N GLY A 24 -17.73 34.26 24.45
CA GLY A 24 -17.45 33.02 23.74
C GLY A 24 -16.54 32.14 24.61
N PRO A 25 -16.62 30.80 24.49
CA PRO A 25 -15.87 29.90 25.35
C PRO A 25 -14.39 30.29 25.35
N ALA A 26 -13.85 30.54 26.54
CA ALA A 26 -12.44 30.77 26.74
C ALA A 26 -11.67 29.58 26.15
N TRP A 27 -10.97 29.82 25.04
CA TRP A 27 -9.98 28.89 24.53
C TRP A 27 -9.02 28.58 25.69
N PRO A 28 -8.72 27.30 25.97
CA PRO A 28 -7.76 26.98 27.00
C PRO A 28 -6.48 27.75 26.69
N LYS A 29 -6.04 28.59 27.64
CA LYS A 29 -4.73 29.25 27.60
C LYS A 29 -3.73 28.20 27.18
N ALA A 30 -2.96 28.51 26.13
CA ALA A 30 -1.93 27.63 25.59
C ALA A 30 -1.22 26.96 26.76
N LYS A 31 -1.47 25.65 26.95
CA LYS A 31 -0.59 24.85 27.78
C LYS A 31 0.78 25.05 27.15
N GLU A 32 1.74 25.53 27.93
CA GLU A 32 3.15 25.53 27.55
C GLU A 32 3.40 24.19 26.87
N VAL A 33 3.63 24.23 25.57
CA VAL A 33 4.17 23.09 24.84
C VAL A 33 5.51 22.89 25.52
N LYS A 34 5.59 21.89 26.41
CA LYS A 34 6.88 21.40 26.90
C LYS A 34 7.70 21.24 25.64
N GLU A 35 8.76 22.02 25.56
CA GLU A 35 9.77 21.96 24.52
C GLU A 35 10.12 20.48 24.39
N SER A 36 9.51 19.80 23.41
CA SER A 36 9.77 18.40 23.16
C SER A 36 11.26 18.36 22.88
N GLN A 37 11.99 17.48 23.56
CA GLN A 37 13.38 17.26 23.21
C GLN A 37 13.40 16.91 21.72
N ARG A 38 13.71 17.88 20.87
CA ARG A 38 13.79 17.68 19.43
C ARG A 38 14.76 16.53 19.21
N VAL A 39 14.28 15.48 18.56
CA VAL A 39 15.11 14.34 18.16
C VAL A 39 16.29 14.91 17.36
N LYS A 40 17.51 14.65 17.83
CA LYS A 40 18.71 15.02 17.08
C LYS A 40 19.05 13.89 16.14
N VAL A 41 19.16 14.19 14.85
CA VAL A 41 19.44 13.16 13.84
C VAL A 41 20.79 12.49 14.08
N GLU A 42 21.74 13.18 14.71
CA GLU A 42 23.05 12.66 15.06
C GLU A 42 22.99 11.57 16.14
N ASP A 43 21.94 11.56 16.96
CA ASP A 43 21.73 10.57 18.02
C ASP A 43 20.98 9.32 17.50
N LEU A 44 20.51 9.34 16.25
CA LEU A 44 19.80 8.23 15.63
C LEU A 44 20.79 7.19 15.07
N ASP A 45 20.47 5.92 15.27
CA ASP A 45 21.22 4.77 14.76
C ASP A 45 20.82 4.42 13.32
N LEU A 46 20.87 5.40 12.40
CA LEU A 46 20.39 5.23 11.01
C LEU A 46 21.07 4.09 10.25
N ASP A 47 22.28 3.70 10.65
CA ASP A 47 23.03 2.59 10.05
C ASP A 47 22.68 1.21 10.62
N ARG A 48 21.86 1.13 11.68
CA ARG A 48 21.38 -0.13 12.25
C ARG A 48 20.19 -0.66 11.46
N SER A 49 20.29 -1.89 10.99
CA SER A 49 19.16 -2.63 10.42
C SER A 49 18.42 -3.41 11.51
N TYR A 50 17.10 -3.22 11.57
CA TYR A 50 16.20 -3.93 12.47
C TYR A 50 15.59 -5.19 11.84
N LEU A 51 16.05 -5.57 10.63
CA LEU A 51 15.51 -6.69 9.87
C LEU A 51 15.52 -8.02 10.65
N ASN A 52 16.61 -8.30 11.38
CA ASN A 52 16.75 -9.55 12.14
C ASN A 52 15.97 -9.56 13.48
N GLU A 53 15.58 -8.38 13.96
CA GLU A 53 14.82 -8.23 15.20
C GLU A 53 13.30 -8.27 14.93
N TYR A 54 12.92 -8.02 13.68
CA TYR A 54 11.55 -8.07 13.22
C TYR A 54 11.23 -9.46 12.67
N ILE A 55 10.80 -10.36 13.55
CA ILE A 55 10.21 -11.63 13.13
C ILE A 55 8.87 -11.29 12.46
N ALA A 56 8.86 -11.18 11.13
CA ALA A 56 7.62 -11.28 10.39
C ALA A 56 7.00 -12.63 10.78
N LEU A 57 5.81 -12.61 11.38
CA LEU A 57 5.10 -13.84 11.70
C LEU A 57 5.03 -14.66 10.41
N PRO A 58 5.58 -15.89 10.38
CA PRO A 58 5.48 -16.72 9.21
C PRO A 58 4.00 -16.86 8.87
N SER A 59 3.65 -16.61 7.60
CA SER A 59 2.30 -16.86 7.10
C SER A 59 2.02 -18.34 7.27
N MET A 60 1.34 -18.69 8.36
CA MET A 60 1.11 -20.08 8.77
C MET A 60 0.06 -20.80 7.91
N GLU A 61 -0.46 -20.18 6.86
CA GLU A 61 -1.77 -20.58 6.36
C GLU A 61 -1.76 -21.80 5.42
N ASN A 62 -0.66 -22.14 4.74
CA ASN A 62 -0.73 -23.11 3.63
C ASN A 62 0.17 -24.34 3.68
N GLU A 63 1.20 -24.44 4.53
CA GLU A 63 2.22 -25.49 4.33
C GLU A 63 1.80 -26.93 4.69
N ASN A 64 0.60 -27.18 5.24
CA ASN A 64 0.21 -28.54 5.69
C ASN A 64 -1.28 -28.90 5.59
N ARG A 65 -2.04 -28.30 4.66
CA ARG A 65 -3.46 -28.71 4.51
C ARG A 65 -3.54 -30.04 3.74
N PRO A 66 -4.16 -31.09 4.30
CA PRO A 66 -4.29 -32.36 3.59
C PRO A 66 -5.15 -32.15 2.34
N ARG A 67 -4.69 -32.69 1.21
CA ARG A 67 -5.43 -32.63 -0.06
C ARG A 67 -6.85 -33.18 0.15
N GLN A 68 -7.85 -32.44 -0.31
CA GLN A 68 -9.22 -32.94 -0.34
C GLN A 68 -9.27 -34.20 -1.21
N THR A 69 -9.73 -35.32 -0.64
CA THR A 69 -9.85 -36.60 -1.36
C THR A 69 -10.58 -36.39 -2.69
N ARG A 70 -10.13 -36.99 -3.79
CA ARG A 70 -10.84 -36.90 -5.08
C ARG A 70 -12.08 -37.82 -5.04
N TRP A 71 -13.22 -37.28 -5.43
CA TRP A 71 -14.50 -37.97 -5.59
C TRP A 71 -14.97 -37.68 -7.01
N ARG A 72 -15.42 -38.73 -7.71
CA ARG A 72 -15.94 -38.63 -9.07
C ARG A 72 -17.45 -38.79 -9.04
N HIS A 73 -18.19 -37.89 -9.70
CA HIS A 73 -19.63 -38.08 -9.83
C HIS A 73 -19.91 -39.23 -10.81
N SER A 74 -20.69 -40.23 -10.39
CA SER A 74 -21.01 -41.41 -11.20
C SER A 74 -22.32 -41.28 -11.98
N GLY A 75 -23.04 -40.17 -11.85
CA GLY A 75 -24.31 -39.94 -12.53
C GLY A 75 -24.14 -39.48 -13.98
N PRO A 76 -25.12 -39.77 -14.85
CA PRO A 76 -25.07 -39.35 -16.26
C PRO A 76 -25.25 -37.84 -16.45
N ASN A 77 -25.84 -37.15 -15.47
CA ASN A 77 -26.11 -35.71 -15.52
C ASN A 77 -25.14 -34.95 -14.61
N PRO A 78 -24.74 -33.73 -14.99
CA PRO A 78 -23.91 -32.89 -14.15
C PRO A 78 -24.49 -32.63 -12.76
N LEU A 79 -23.63 -32.71 -11.74
CA LEU A 79 -24.00 -32.35 -10.37
C LEU A 79 -23.99 -30.82 -10.25
N THR A 80 -25.14 -30.17 -10.40
CA THR A 80 -25.24 -28.70 -10.37
C THR A 80 -25.70 -28.14 -9.03
N ASP A 81 -26.22 -28.98 -8.14
CA ASP A 81 -26.75 -28.58 -6.83
C ASP A 81 -25.69 -28.79 -5.74
N PRO A 82 -25.16 -27.72 -5.10
CA PRO A 82 -24.18 -27.82 -4.04
C PRO A 82 -24.65 -28.63 -2.83
N ALA A 83 -25.96 -28.72 -2.55
CA ALA A 83 -26.49 -29.49 -1.43
C ALA A 83 -26.31 -31.00 -1.60
N LYS A 84 -26.02 -31.46 -2.82
CA LYS A 84 -25.76 -32.87 -3.14
C LYS A 84 -24.28 -33.24 -3.12
N LEU A 85 -23.40 -32.31 -2.77
CA LEU A 85 -21.99 -32.61 -2.56
C LEU A 85 -21.82 -33.54 -1.34
N PRO A 86 -20.81 -34.43 -1.35
CA PRO A 86 -20.49 -35.25 -0.19
C PRO A 86 -20.22 -34.40 1.05
N LYS A 87 -20.44 -34.95 2.24
CA LYS A 87 -20.13 -34.25 3.49
C LYS A 87 -18.64 -33.84 3.51
N GLY A 88 -18.38 -32.57 3.84
CA GLY A 88 -17.02 -32.00 3.87
C GLY A 88 -16.52 -31.46 2.53
N TRP A 89 -17.23 -31.71 1.43
CA TRP A 89 -16.93 -31.11 0.14
C TRP A 89 -17.54 -29.74 0.00
N ASN A 90 -16.78 -28.85 -0.61
CA ASN A 90 -17.24 -27.55 -1.05
C ASN A 90 -16.47 -27.15 -2.31
N THR A 91 -16.92 -26.07 -2.93
CA THR A 91 -16.34 -25.58 -4.18
C THR A 91 -15.13 -24.69 -3.96
N LYS A 92 -14.77 -24.34 -2.71
CA LYS A 92 -13.73 -23.37 -2.41
C LYS A 92 -12.31 -23.93 -2.53
N GLU A 93 -12.16 -25.26 -2.59
CA GLU A 93 -10.85 -25.94 -2.69
C GLU A 93 -9.85 -25.43 -1.65
N PRO A 94 -10.19 -25.48 -0.34
CA PRO A 94 -9.42 -24.83 0.73
C PRO A 94 -8.05 -25.45 1.00
N ASP A 95 -7.73 -26.56 0.32
CA ASP A 95 -6.45 -27.27 0.35
C ASP A 95 -5.42 -26.72 -0.66
N LEU A 96 -5.83 -25.78 -1.53
CA LEU A 96 -4.95 -25.16 -2.52
C LEU A 96 -4.56 -23.75 -2.09
N ASP A 97 -3.32 -23.36 -2.37
CA ASP A 97 -2.91 -21.96 -2.30
C ASP A 97 -3.69 -21.15 -3.34
N GLU A 98 -4.19 -19.98 -2.96
CA GLU A 98 -4.95 -19.08 -3.84
C GLU A 98 -4.09 -18.50 -4.97
N ASN A 99 -2.76 -18.43 -4.75
CA ASN A 99 -1.79 -17.92 -5.71
C ASN A 99 -1.12 -19.03 -6.54
N ASP A 100 -1.32 -20.31 -6.21
CA ASP A 100 -0.90 -21.43 -7.07
C ASP A 100 -1.91 -21.62 -8.21
N PHE A 101 -1.84 -20.71 -9.18
CA PHE A 101 -2.76 -20.72 -10.32
C PHE A 101 -2.72 -22.03 -11.12
N ASP A 102 -1.58 -22.71 -11.16
CA ASP A 102 -1.45 -23.96 -11.88
C ASP A 102 -2.21 -25.10 -11.18
N ALA A 103 -2.06 -25.23 -9.86
CA ALA A 103 -2.83 -26.19 -9.10
C ALA A 103 -4.34 -25.87 -9.12
N GLN A 104 -4.70 -24.60 -9.04
CA GLN A 104 -6.10 -24.14 -9.13
C GLN A 104 -6.73 -24.46 -10.50
N ILE A 105 -6.01 -24.19 -11.60
CA ILE A 105 -6.45 -24.52 -12.96
C ILE A 105 -6.61 -26.03 -13.12
N ALA A 106 -5.63 -26.82 -12.67
CA ALA A 106 -5.68 -28.28 -12.74
C ALA A 106 -6.89 -28.82 -11.97
N ARG A 107 -7.16 -28.30 -10.76
CA ARG A 107 -8.33 -28.70 -9.96
C ARG A 107 -9.65 -28.34 -10.64
N CYS A 108 -9.75 -27.16 -11.25
CA CYS A 108 -10.95 -26.81 -12.03
C CYS A 108 -11.22 -27.82 -13.15
N LEU A 109 -10.18 -28.21 -13.90
CA LEU A 109 -10.28 -29.21 -14.95
C LEU A 109 -10.68 -30.59 -14.40
N GLU A 110 -10.11 -31.03 -13.27
CA GLU A 110 -10.50 -32.28 -12.61
C GLU A 110 -11.98 -32.29 -12.24
N ARG A 111 -12.52 -31.18 -11.71
CA ARG A 111 -13.92 -31.07 -11.28
C ARG A 111 -14.89 -31.08 -12.45
N ILE A 112 -14.53 -30.42 -13.55
CA ILE A 112 -15.28 -30.45 -14.81
C ILE A 112 -15.30 -31.87 -15.37
N GLU A 113 -14.16 -32.55 -15.43
CA GLU A 113 -14.03 -33.95 -15.87
C GLU A 113 -14.88 -34.89 -15.00
N ASP A 114 -14.85 -34.68 -13.68
CA ASP A 114 -15.61 -35.46 -12.71
C ASP A 114 -17.12 -35.12 -12.71
N ASN A 115 -17.58 -34.25 -13.61
CA ASN A 115 -18.98 -33.82 -13.78
C ASN A 115 -19.57 -33.14 -12.54
N ILE A 116 -18.72 -32.47 -11.76
CA ILE A 116 -19.06 -31.80 -10.50
C ILE A 116 -19.12 -30.30 -10.74
N MET A 117 -20.32 -29.74 -10.65
CA MET A 117 -20.60 -28.32 -10.84
C MET A 117 -19.86 -27.67 -12.03
N PRO A 118 -19.96 -28.21 -13.26
CA PRO A 118 -19.12 -27.77 -14.38
C PRO A 118 -19.16 -26.26 -14.61
N ALA A 119 -20.35 -25.63 -14.60
CA ALA A 119 -20.49 -24.20 -14.81
C ALA A 119 -19.70 -23.32 -13.82
N VAL A 120 -19.61 -23.75 -12.55
CA VAL A 120 -18.87 -23.01 -11.51
C VAL A 120 -17.36 -23.12 -11.75
N PHE A 121 -16.88 -24.33 -12.06
CA PHE A 121 -15.46 -24.56 -12.31
C PHE A 121 -15.00 -24.05 -13.67
N GLU A 122 -15.87 -23.97 -14.68
CA GLU A 122 -15.61 -23.30 -15.95
C GLU A 122 -15.43 -21.79 -15.76
N GLN A 123 -16.32 -21.15 -15.00
CA GLN A 123 -16.19 -19.72 -14.69
C GLN A 123 -14.89 -19.44 -13.92
N ARG A 124 -14.57 -20.27 -12.91
CA ARG A 124 -13.30 -20.16 -12.17
C ARG A 124 -12.08 -20.42 -13.04
N LEU A 125 -12.14 -21.39 -13.94
CA LEU A 125 -11.06 -21.67 -14.89
C LEU A 125 -10.75 -20.44 -15.75
N ILE A 126 -11.77 -19.73 -16.24
CA ILE A 126 -11.60 -18.47 -16.97
C ILE A 126 -10.93 -17.42 -16.09
N GLN A 127 -11.37 -17.27 -14.84
CA GLN A 127 -10.80 -16.32 -13.89
C GLN A 127 -9.34 -16.62 -13.59
N TYR A 128 -8.99 -17.86 -13.22
CA TYR A 128 -7.62 -18.24 -12.89
C TYR A 128 -6.68 -18.15 -14.10
N ARG A 129 -7.13 -18.48 -15.31
CA ARG A 129 -6.32 -18.25 -16.53
C ARG A 129 -6.04 -16.76 -16.74
N SER A 130 -7.05 -15.90 -16.57
CA SER A 130 -6.86 -14.45 -16.66
C SER A 130 -5.96 -13.90 -15.56
N MET A 131 -6.09 -14.40 -14.33
CA MET A 131 -5.24 -14.02 -13.20
C MET A 131 -3.80 -14.47 -13.41
N LYS A 132 -3.58 -15.70 -13.87
CA LYS A 132 -2.25 -16.22 -14.24
C LYS A 132 -1.59 -15.36 -15.29
N GLU A 133 -2.29 -15.03 -16.38
CA GLU A 133 -1.74 -14.17 -17.44
C GLU A 133 -1.39 -12.78 -16.90
N LYS A 134 -2.26 -12.19 -16.07
CA LYS A 134 -1.97 -10.89 -15.42
C LYS A 134 -0.76 -10.99 -14.49
N TYR A 135 -0.68 -12.07 -13.71
CA TYR A 135 0.43 -12.35 -12.80
C TYR A 135 1.73 -12.44 -13.58
N GLU A 136 1.80 -13.29 -14.61
CA GLU A 136 2.98 -13.45 -15.47
C GLU A 136 3.40 -12.13 -16.14
N LYS A 137 2.44 -11.30 -16.58
CA LYS A 137 2.73 -9.95 -17.11
C LYS A 137 3.37 -9.02 -16.08
N GLN A 138 3.10 -9.17 -14.78
CA GLN A 138 3.76 -8.37 -13.76
C GLN A 138 5.27 -8.67 -13.68
N TRP A 139 5.70 -9.88 -14.04
CA TRP A 139 7.10 -10.28 -14.04
C TRP A 139 7.87 -9.85 -15.30
N ASP A 140 7.21 -9.24 -16.28
CA ASP A 140 7.84 -8.90 -17.56
C ASP A 140 9.02 -7.94 -17.36
N GLY A 141 10.20 -8.40 -17.81
CA GLY A 141 11.48 -7.69 -17.70
C GLY A 141 12.09 -7.66 -16.29
N GLU A 142 11.59 -8.45 -15.33
CA GLU A 142 12.13 -8.53 -13.97
C GLU A 142 12.72 -9.93 -13.66
N ASP A 143 13.62 -10.00 -12.68
CA ASP A 143 14.22 -11.26 -12.23
C ASP A 143 13.21 -12.08 -11.41
N LYS A 144 13.10 -13.39 -11.73
CA LYS A 144 12.22 -14.37 -11.07
C LYS A 144 12.62 -14.66 -9.61
N ASN A 145 13.82 -14.26 -9.19
CA ASN A 145 14.30 -14.45 -7.82
C ASN A 145 13.76 -13.40 -6.83
N HIS A 146 13.07 -12.35 -7.31
CA HIS A 146 12.40 -11.40 -6.41
C HIS A 146 11.19 -12.05 -5.73
N SER A 147 10.79 -11.53 -4.56
CA SER A 147 9.49 -11.88 -3.99
C SER A 147 8.36 -11.20 -4.76
N TRP A 148 7.14 -11.71 -4.61
CA TRP A 148 5.97 -11.15 -5.26
C TRP A 148 5.71 -9.68 -4.85
N GLU A 149 5.90 -9.36 -3.57
CA GLU A 149 5.73 -8.01 -3.03
C GLU A 149 6.72 -7.03 -3.66
N VAL A 150 7.97 -7.47 -3.89
CA VAL A 150 8.97 -6.67 -4.58
C VAL A 150 8.55 -6.40 -6.03
N ILE A 151 8.02 -7.40 -6.74
CA ILE A 151 7.52 -7.22 -8.12
C ILE A 151 6.33 -6.26 -8.17
N GLN A 152 5.36 -6.43 -7.30
CA GLN A 152 4.22 -5.50 -7.18
C GLN A 152 4.73 -4.08 -6.96
N ARG A 153 5.67 -3.91 -6.03
CA ARG A 153 6.22 -2.59 -5.72
C ARG A 153 6.99 -2.00 -6.89
N ILE A 154 7.82 -2.78 -7.59
CA ILE A 154 8.53 -2.34 -8.81
C ILE A 154 7.52 -1.83 -9.85
N ASN A 155 6.41 -2.54 -10.06
CA ASN A 155 5.41 -2.12 -11.05
C ASN A 155 4.64 -0.85 -10.60
N SER A 156 4.33 -0.72 -9.31
CA SER A 156 3.80 0.55 -8.77
C SER A 156 4.77 1.71 -9.00
N LEU A 157 6.07 1.51 -8.77
CA LEU A 157 7.11 2.52 -9.01
C LEU A 157 7.28 2.85 -10.50
N LYS A 158 7.14 1.87 -11.41
CA LYS A 158 7.13 2.12 -12.86
C LYS A 158 5.96 3.03 -13.25
N SER A 159 4.77 2.75 -12.73
CA SER A 159 3.56 3.55 -12.97
C SER A 159 3.70 4.96 -12.40
N LEU A 160 4.18 5.09 -11.17
CA LEU A 160 4.45 6.41 -10.57
C LEU A 160 5.49 7.19 -11.37
N ARG A 161 6.58 6.54 -11.80
CA ARG A 161 7.60 7.16 -12.67
C ARG A 161 6.99 7.67 -13.97
N ALA A 162 6.03 6.96 -14.55
CA ALA A 162 5.33 7.43 -15.75
C ALA A 162 4.47 8.67 -15.45
N ASN A 163 3.75 8.67 -14.33
CA ASN A 163 2.93 9.81 -13.90
C ASN A 163 3.77 11.07 -13.62
N LEU A 164 4.91 10.92 -12.94
CA LEU A 164 5.82 12.03 -12.62
C LEU A 164 6.46 12.67 -13.87
N LYS A 165 6.40 12.05 -15.06
CA LYS A 165 6.82 12.70 -16.31
C LYS A 165 5.91 13.87 -16.69
N ASN A 166 4.66 13.85 -16.23
CA ASN A 166 3.68 14.93 -16.49
C ASN A 166 3.83 16.09 -15.50
N GLY A 167 4.66 15.93 -14.46
CA GLY A 167 4.91 16.93 -13.44
C GLY A 167 5.56 16.29 -12.22
N ASP A 168 6.62 16.92 -11.71
CA ASP A 168 7.36 16.47 -10.52
C ASP A 168 7.58 17.65 -9.55
N PRO A 169 6.50 18.21 -8.96
CA PRO A 169 6.59 19.42 -8.14
C PRO A 169 7.45 19.21 -6.88
N ASN A 170 7.48 17.98 -6.36
CA ASN A 170 8.21 17.61 -5.15
C ASN A 170 9.61 17.07 -5.46
N GLY A 171 9.98 16.80 -6.71
CA GLY A 171 11.27 16.22 -7.05
C GLY A 171 11.41 14.73 -6.71
N GLU A 172 10.30 13.99 -6.68
CA GLU A 172 10.22 12.58 -6.29
C GLU A 172 10.81 11.64 -7.36
N MET A 173 10.91 12.09 -8.62
CA MET A 173 11.40 11.28 -9.74
C MET A 173 12.78 10.66 -9.46
N ILE A 174 13.65 11.39 -8.75
CA ILE A 174 14.99 10.90 -8.41
C ILE A 174 14.94 9.75 -7.40
N ASN A 175 14.06 9.81 -6.40
CA ASN A 175 13.87 8.73 -5.43
C ASN A 175 13.26 7.51 -6.11
N VAL A 176 12.23 7.69 -6.94
CA VAL A 176 11.60 6.59 -7.66
C VAL A 176 12.60 5.83 -8.53
N LYS A 177 13.50 6.55 -9.23
CA LYS A 177 14.59 5.93 -10.00
C LYS A 177 15.58 5.17 -9.11
N ALA A 178 15.92 5.73 -7.96
CA ALA A 178 16.85 5.09 -7.02
C ALA A 178 16.25 3.82 -6.41
N LEU A 179 14.98 3.85 -6.00
CA LEU A 179 14.23 2.71 -5.47
C LEU A 179 14.11 1.57 -6.49
N LEU A 180 13.72 1.88 -7.74
CA LEU A 180 13.69 0.89 -8.83
C LEU A 180 15.03 0.18 -9.00
N LYS A 181 16.14 0.94 -8.92
CA LYS A 181 17.50 0.39 -9.02
C LYS A 181 17.85 -0.46 -7.79
N ALA A 182 17.43 -0.04 -6.59
CA ALA A 182 17.72 -0.75 -5.35
C ALA A 182 17.01 -2.11 -5.29
N TYR A 183 15.70 -2.14 -5.59
CA TYR A 183 14.93 -3.38 -5.66
C TYR A 183 15.50 -4.36 -6.68
N ARG A 184 15.71 -3.92 -7.93
CA ARG A 184 16.24 -4.78 -9.01
C ARG A 184 17.63 -5.35 -8.76
N LYS A 185 18.42 -4.70 -7.89
CA LYS A 185 19.74 -5.19 -7.49
C LYS A 185 19.69 -6.13 -6.28
N GLY A 186 18.53 -6.30 -5.65
CA GLY A 186 18.39 -7.01 -4.37
C GLY A 186 18.96 -6.24 -3.18
N ASN A 187 19.29 -4.94 -3.33
CA ASN A 187 19.82 -4.12 -2.23
C ASN A 187 18.71 -3.63 -1.28
N LEU A 188 17.46 -3.72 -1.72
CA LEU A 188 16.29 -3.36 -0.96
C LEU A 188 15.29 -4.51 -1.05
N LEU A 189 14.80 -4.94 0.10
CA LEU A 189 13.78 -5.97 0.24
C LEU A 189 12.51 -5.33 0.79
N TRP A 190 11.35 -5.85 0.39
CA TRP A 190 10.08 -5.46 0.99
C TRP A 190 9.92 -6.19 2.32
N ASN A 191 9.86 -5.43 3.42
CA ASN A 191 9.72 -5.98 4.77
C ASN A 191 8.55 -5.29 5.45
N SER A 192 7.45 -6.02 5.62
CA SER A 192 6.26 -5.48 6.28
C SER A 192 6.62 -4.96 7.68
N GLY A 193 6.16 -3.74 8.01
CA GLY A 193 6.42 -3.09 9.29
C GLY A 193 7.79 -2.39 9.44
N LEU A 194 8.67 -2.49 8.44
CA LEU A 194 9.92 -1.72 8.39
C LEU A 194 9.92 -0.75 7.21
N VAL A 195 10.58 0.38 7.42
CA VAL A 195 10.72 1.44 6.44
C VAL A 195 12.18 1.78 6.18
N THR A 196 12.42 2.40 5.03
CA THR A 196 13.65 3.14 4.74
C THR A 196 13.31 4.55 4.31
N TYR A 197 14.11 5.52 4.76
CA TYR A 197 13.98 6.91 4.38
C TYR A 197 14.88 7.22 3.20
N TRP A 198 14.38 8.03 2.27
CA TRP A 198 15.10 8.40 1.06
C TRP A 198 15.00 9.90 0.82
N SER A 199 16.11 10.50 0.39
CA SER A 199 16.13 11.87 -0.09
C SER A 199 17.08 12.05 -1.26
N LYS A 200 16.63 12.78 -2.29
CA LYS A 200 17.43 13.14 -3.47
C LYS A 200 18.14 11.92 -4.11
N GLY A 201 17.47 10.77 -4.11
CA GLY A 201 17.97 9.51 -4.68
C GLY A 201 18.90 8.70 -3.78
N ARG A 202 19.05 9.08 -2.51
CA ARG A 202 19.91 8.40 -1.53
C ARG A 202 19.08 7.82 -0.39
N GLN A 203 19.36 6.57 -0.03
CA GLN A 203 18.87 5.95 1.20
C GLN A 203 19.54 6.61 2.41
N LEU A 204 18.74 7.03 3.38
CA LEU A 204 19.19 7.75 4.58
C LEU A 204 19.29 6.85 5.81
N CYS A 205 18.62 5.69 5.81
CA CYS A 205 18.69 4.73 6.90
C CYS A 205 18.57 3.29 6.41
N GLN A 206 19.10 2.34 7.18
CA GLN A 206 18.81 0.92 7.05
C GLN A 206 17.35 0.62 7.47
N PRO A 207 16.78 -0.53 7.07
CA PRO A 207 15.41 -0.91 7.44
C PRO A 207 15.16 -0.79 8.94
N ARG A 208 14.19 0.04 9.33
CA ARG A 208 13.87 0.37 10.73
C ARG A 208 12.38 0.60 10.92
N ARG A 209 11.92 0.64 12.18
CA ARG A 209 10.52 0.97 12.46
C ARG A 209 10.24 2.41 12.07
N PHE A 210 9.04 2.66 11.56
CA PHE A 210 8.61 4.02 11.29
C PHE A 210 8.33 4.76 12.61
N ASP A 211 8.84 5.99 12.70
CA ASP A 211 8.63 6.89 13.82
C ASP A 211 8.48 8.31 13.27
N TRP A 212 7.43 9.01 13.70
CA TRP A 212 7.08 10.33 13.17
C TRP A 212 8.09 11.41 13.59
N ASP A 213 8.53 11.42 14.85
CA ASP A 213 9.46 12.42 15.37
C ASP A 213 10.83 12.27 14.69
N GLU A 214 11.25 11.02 14.45
CA GLU A 214 12.44 10.70 13.66
C GLU A 214 12.29 11.18 12.20
N PHE A 215 11.17 10.88 11.54
CA PHE A 215 10.95 11.26 10.15
C PHE A 215 10.98 12.79 9.98
N GLU A 216 10.34 13.53 10.89
CA GLU A 216 10.37 15.00 10.91
C GLU A 216 11.79 15.53 11.12
N ALA A 217 12.52 15.00 12.11
CA ALA A 217 13.89 15.42 12.40
C ALA A 217 14.84 15.19 11.21
N ILE A 218 14.75 14.03 10.56
CA ILE A 218 15.50 13.72 9.33
C ILE A 218 15.10 14.67 8.20
N GLY A 219 13.80 14.92 8.06
CA GLY A 219 13.26 15.88 7.13
C GLY A 219 13.85 17.28 7.27
N ASP A 220 13.87 17.81 8.49
CA ASP A 220 14.43 19.13 8.79
C ASP A 220 15.92 19.22 8.39
N LYS A 221 16.68 18.15 8.64
CA LYS A 221 18.10 18.07 8.27
C LYS A 221 18.34 17.98 6.76
N TYR A 222 17.45 17.31 6.02
CA TYR A 222 17.61 17.01 4.60
C TYR A 222 16.68 17.81 3.67
N GLU A 223 16.16 18.95 4.15
CA GLU A 223 15.24 19.85 3.44
C GLU A 223 13.86 19.21 3.15
N TYR A 224 13.03 19.08 4.18
CA TYR A 224 11.70 18.46 4.19
C TYR A 224 10.82 18.80 2.98
N ARG A 225 10.98 20.00 2.41
CA ARG A 225 10.09 20.54 1.38
C ARG A 225 10.24 19.88 0.01
N LYS A 226 11.31 19.10 -0.27
CA LYS A 226 11.47 18.45 -1.58
C LYS A 226 12.16 17.10 -1.47
N ALA A 227 11.62 16.14 -2.21
CA ALA A 227 12.19 14.83 -2.47
C ALA A 227 12.48 14.00 -1.22
N MET A 228 11.71 14.17 -0.13
CA MET A 228 11.68 13.21 0.98
C MET A 228 10.73 12.06 0.64
N TRP A 229 11.08 10.85 1.04
CA TRP A 229 10.29 9.66 0.76
C TRP A 229 10.44 8.63 1.87
N VAL A 230 9.34 7.96 2.19
CA VAL A 230 9.32 6.78 3.07
C VAL A 230 8.93 5.58 2.24
N GLU A 231 9.83 4.59 2.17
CA GLU A 231 9.58 3.33 1.49
C GLU A 231 9.27 2.25 2.52
N GLY A 232 8.23 1.44 2.29
CA GLY A 232 7.84 0.33 3.18
C GLY A 232 6.63 0.60 4.06
N ILE A 233 6.00 1.78 3.97
CA ILE A 233 4.71 2.03 4.63
C ILE A 233 3.64 1.20 3.89
N CYS A 234 3.17 0.13 4.54
CA CYS A 234 1.85 -0.42 4.27
C CYS A 234 0.86 0.50 5.00
N LEU A 235 0.09 1.30 4.26
CA LEU A 235 -1.13 1.84 4.84
C LEU A 235 -2.10 0.66 4.83
N ASP A 236 -2.35 0.06 5.98
CA ASP A 236 -3.40 -0.94 6.13
C ASP A 236 -4.70 -0.32 5.60
N SER A 237 -5.19 -0.82 4.47
CA SER A 237 -6.41 -0.36 3.79
C SER A 237 -7.54 -1.35 4.02
#